data_AF-A0A8C3BZR9-F1
#
_entry.id   AF-A0A8C3BZR9-F1
#
_cell.length_a   1.000
_cell.length_b   1.000
_cell.length_c   1.000
_cell.angle_alpha   90.00
_cell.angle_beta   90.00
_cell.angle_gamma   90.00
#
_symmetry.space_group_name_H-M   'P 1'
#
loop_
_entity.id
_entity.type
_entity.pdbx_description
1 polymer ?
#
loop_
_entity_poly.entity_id
_entity_poly.type
_entity_poly.pdbx_seq_one_letter_code
_entity_poly.pdbx_strand_id
1 'polypeptide(L)'
;MRPLGMPVPSQVVPVPPQHLPPSTGSNKGKRQSAHQELWDTRSKGRTPPFFSGLTWFVWVMGFLIIWLDVAKGEESPHQLYKWSLIRRDDQTIIKQVTTAGAPSFLTSLCQLAPISPCLNQKGFYFCPSSNPGRGYCDYPNSYYCAYWGCETIASDWSPGAGQDRFLTVGYGPYGCTPPSRDWSGGIRMPYGNCEQLYVNVTNPTDPAWLVGQTWGVRYWEPGADRGGLIFIKKEEVKNPPQGVGPNKVLEGPKIKLPPFPVATSTVTPVMDNTTPPPTGVVEENPLWKAMQATHDALNETSEH
;
A
#
# COMPACT_ATOMS: atom_id res chain seq x y z
N MET A 1 -40.97 14.32 10.91
CA MET A 1 -42.17 14.64 10.09
C MET A 1 -41.99 13.98 8.73
N ARG A 2 -42.93 13.10 8.33
CA ARG A 2 -42.96 12.43 7.02
C ARG A 2 -43.46 13.38 5.93
N PRO A 3 -43.09 13.15 4.67
CA PRO A 3 -44.02 13.28 3.56
C PRO A 3 -44.46 11.91 3.05
N LEU A 4 -45.74 11.83 2.71
CA LEU A 4 -46.48 10.70 2.19
C LEU A 4 -46.21 10.47 0.70
N GLY A 5 -46.13 9.20 0.31
CA GLY A 5 -46.66 8.64 -0.94
C GLY A 5 -45.94 8.98 -2.24
N MET A 6 -45.35 7.96 -2.89
CA MET A 6 -45.29 7.82 -4.35
C MET A 6 -45.03 6.34 -4.76
N PRO A 7 -45.37 5.95 -5.99
CA PRO A 7 -46.09 4.70 -6.29
C PRO A 7 -45.22 3.48 -6.59
N VAL A 8 -45.87 2.32 -6.49
CA VAL A 8 -45.37 0.99 -6.88
C VAL A 8 -44.96 0.98 -8.36
N PRO A 9 -43.74 0.52 -8.74
CA PRO A 9 -43.39 0.33 -10.13
C PRO A 9 -44.09 -0.92 -10.69
N SER A 10 -44.82 -0.72 -11.78
CA SER A 10 -45.40 -1.78 -12.62
C SER A 10 -44.34 -2.77 -13.09
N GLN A 11 -44.73 -4.05 -13.10
CA GLN A 11 -43.91 -5.13 -13.62
C GLN A 11 -43.57 -4.91 -15.10
N VAL A 12 -42.28 -4.87 -15.42
CA VAL A 12 -41.78 -4.89 -16.79
C VAL A 12 -41.74 -6.35 -17.26
N VAL A 13 -42.54 -6.66 -18.28
CA VAL A 13 -42.55 -7.95 -18.96
C VAL A 13 -41.26 -8.10 -19.80
N PRO A 14 -40.55 -9.24 -19.77
CA PRO A 14 -39.36 -9.44 -20.59
C PRO A 14 -39.71 -9.63 -22.07
N VAL A 15 -39.09 -8.83 -22.94
CA VAL A 15 -39.09 -9.02 -24.40
C VAL A 15 -37.99 -10.02 -24.78
N PRO A 16 -38.26 -11.05 -25.61
CA PRO A 16 -37.25 -12.02 -26.02
C PRO A 16 -36.30 -11.46 -27.10
N PRO A 17 -35.04 -11.93 -27.16
CA PRO A 17 -34.03 -11.40 -28.07
C PRO A 17 -34.27 -11.82 -29.53
N GLN A 18 -34.16 -10.84 -30.44
CA GLN A 18 -34.20 -11.06 -31.88
C GLN A 18 -32.83 -11.50 -32.41
N HIS A 19 -32.84 -12.56 -33.23
CA HIS A 19 -31.70 -13.05 -34.00
C HIS A 19 -31.36 -12.11 -35.17
N LEU A 20 -30.08 -11.75 -35.31
CA LEU A 20 -29.53 -11.12 -36.52
C LEU A 20 -28.99 -12.20 -37.49
N PRO A 21 -29.24 -12.09 -38.81
CA PRO A 21 -28.57 -12.91 -39.82
C PRO A 21 -27.30 -12.24 -40.38
N PRO A 22 -26.41 -13.01 -41.06
CA PRO A 22 -25.04 -12.61 -41.31
C PRO A 22 -24.78 -11.86 -42.63
N SER A 23 -23.57 -11.32 -42.70
CA SER A 23 -22.94 -10.55 -43.77
C SER A 23 -23.02 -11.18 -45.17
N THR A 24 -23.24 -10.33 -46.17
CA THR A 24 -22.84 -10.60 -47.57
C THR A 24 -22.08 -9.40 -48.13
N GLY A 25 -20.92 -9.67 -48.72
CA GLY A 25 -20.08 -8.68 -49.40
C GLY A 25 -20.59 -8.33 -50.79
N SER A 26 -20.07 -7.24 -51.36
CA SER A 26 -20.12 -7.03 -52.81
C SER A 26 -18.96 -6.16 -53.29
N ASN A 27 -18.13 -6.76 -54.13
CA ASN A 27 -17.08 -6.16 -54.94
C ASN A 27 -17.69 -5.58 -56.23
N LYS A 28 -17.33 -4.34 -56.61
CA LYS A 28 -17.35 -3.75 -57.95
C LYS A 28 -16.58 -2.42 -57.83
N GLY A 29 -15.55 -2.06 -58.58
CA GLY A 29 -15.10 -2.49 -59.89
C GLY A 29 -14.91 -1.27 -60.80
N LYS A 30 -13.64 -0.91 -61.08
CA LYS A 30 -13.12 -0.16 -62.24
C LYS A 30 -13.60 1.27 -62.53
N ARG A 31 -12.64 2.21 -62.62
CA ARG A 31 -12.09 2.71 -63.91
C ARG A 31 -10.93 3.69 -63.68
N GLN A 32 -9.75 3.33 -64.18
CA GLN A 32 -8.72 4.28 -64.58
C GLN A 32 -8.99 4.67 -66.04
N SER A 33 -8.79 5.94 -66.40
CA SER A 33 -8.21 6.30 -67.69
C SER A 33 -7.61 7.70 -67.61
N ALA A 34 -6.42 7.81 -68.17
CA ALA A 34 -5.56 8.98 -68.19
C ALA A 34 -5.92 9.93 -69.34
N HIS A 35 -5.59 11.22 -69.18
CA HIS A 35 -5.22 12.06 -70.32
C HIS A 35 -4.28 13.20 -69.88
N GLN A 36 -3.07 13.14 -70.44
CA GLN A 36 -2.04 14.16 -70.70
C GLN A 36 -2.66 15.48 -71.25
N GLU A 37 -2.16 16.74 -71.16
CA GLU A 37 -0.83 17.39 -71.28
C GLU A 37 -1.00 18.90 -70.93
N LEU A 38 -0.09 19.60 -70.22
CA LEU A 38 1.09 20.41 -70.65
C LEU A 38 0.84 21.95 -70.60
N TRP A 39 1.94 22.71 -70.39
CA TRP A 39 2.14 24.18 -70.29
C TRP A 39 2.01 24.78 -68.86
N ASP A 40 2.89 25.62 -68.30
CA ASP A 40 4.24 26.10 -68.64
C ASP A 40 4.85 26.83 -67.39
N THR A 41 6.18 26.83 -67.33
CA THR A 41 7.18 27.64 -66.60
C THR A 41 6.88 28.70 -65.49
N ARG A 42 7.71 28.59 -64.41
CA ARG A 42 8.62 29.61 -63.80
C ARG A 42 8.07 30.70 -62.84
N SER A 43 8.45 30.59 -61.55
CA SER A 43 9.00 31.72 -60.76
C SER A 43 9.68 31.24 -59.47
N LYS A 44 10.95 31.64 -59.31
CA LYS A 44 11.78 31.49 -58.10
C LYS A 44 11.37 32.59 -57.10
N GLY A 45 11.13 32.20 -55.85
CA GLY A 45 11.06 33.12 -54.71
C GLY A 45 11.58 32.42 -53.47
N ARG A 46 12.80 32.76 -53.05
CA ARG A 46 13.50 32.21 -51.89
C ARG A 46 13.10 33.04 -50.67
N THR A 47 12.43 32.46 -49.68
CA THR A 47 12.26 33.02 -48.33
C THR A 47 12.88 32.10 -47.29
N PRO A 48 13.51 32.64 -46.23
CA PRO A 48 14.23 31.85 -45.23
C PRO A 48 13.26 31.02 -44.36
N PRO A 49 13.72 29.92 -43.75
CA PRO A 49 12.83 29.07 -42.98
C PRO A 49 12.45 29.78 -41.67
N PHE A 50 11.15 29.98 -41.51
CA PHE A 50 10.53 30.16 -40.20
C PHE A 50 10.91 28.94 -39.34
N PHE A 51 11.79 29.12 -38.35
CA PHE A 51 11.92 28.16 -37.26
C PHE A 51 10.58 28.13 -36.53
N SER A 52 9.79 27.10 -36.79
CA SER A 52 8.44 26.93 -36.25
C SER A 52 8.51 26.76 -34.73
N GLY A 53 7.84 27.62 -33.96
CA GLY A 53 7.66 27.42 -32.52
C GLY A 53 7.05 26.06 -32.16
N LEU A 54 6.45 25.37 -33.14
CA LEU A 54 5.95 24.00 -33.03
C LEU A 54 7.04 22.97 -32.73
N THR A 55 8.25 23.10 -33.30
CA THR A 55 9.33 22.14 -33.04
C THR A 55 9.94 22.32 -31.65
N TRP A 56 10.00 23.56 -31.16
CA TRP A 56 10.43 23.85 -29.79
C TRP A 56 9.40 23.35 -28.76
N PHE A 57 8.10 23.55 -29.00
CA PHE A 57 7.04 23.02 -28.14
C PHE A 57 7.04 21.49 -28.08
N VAL A 58 7.24 20.81 -29.22
CA VAL A 58 7.33 19.34 -29.25
C VAL A 58 8.56 18.84 -28.48
N TRP A 59 9.69 19.53 -28.56
CA TRP A 59 10.89 19.19 -27.79
C TRP A 59 10.74 19.45 -26.29
N VAL A 60 10.13 20.58 -25.89
CA VAL A 60 9.86 20.89 -24.48
C VAL A 60 8.87 19.90 -23.88
N MET A 61 7.80 19.57 -24.59
CA MET A 61 6.83 18.55 -24.15
C MET A 61 7.44 17.14 -24.14
N GLY A 62 8.30 16.81 -25.11
CA GLY A 62 9.03 15.54 -25.15
C GLY A 62 9.97 15.38 -23.95
N PHE A 63 10.74 16.42 -23.62
CA PHE A 63 11.56 16.42 -22.41
C PHE A 63 10.71 16.35 -21.14
N LEU A 64 9.58 17.05 -21.05
CA LEU A 64 8.68 16.99 -19.89
C LEU A 64 8.12 15.58 -19.66
N ILE A 65 7.75 14.86 -20.73
CA ILE A 65 7.26 13.48 -20.64
C ILE A 65 8.39 12.55 -20.19
N ILE A 66 9.60 12.69 -20.75
CA ILE A 66 10.76 11.88 -20.36
C ILE A 66 11.14 12.14 -18.89
N TRP A 67 11.07 13.38 -18.41
CA TRP A 67 11.31 13.71 -16.99
C TRP A 67 10.22 13.17 -16.06
N LEU A 68 8.97 13.07 -16.51
CA LEU A 68 7.86 12.50 -15.74
C LEU A 68 7.97 10.97 -15.60
N ASP A 69 8.44 10.27 -16.64
CA ASP A 69 8.62 8.82 -16.60
C ASP A 69 9.82 8.41 -15.72
N VAL A 70 10.88 9.21 -15.67
CA VAL A 70 12.09 8.93 -14.86
C VAL A 70 11.84 9.07 -13.35
N ALA A 71 10.78 9.77 -12.92
CA ALA A 71 10.42 9.88 -11.50
C ALA A 71 9.76 8.62 -10.93
N LYS A 72 9.43 7.63 -11.76
CA LYS A 72 8.89 6.35 -11.30
C LYS A 72 10.05 5.44 -10.89
N GLY A 73 10.67 5.78 -9.75
CA GLY A 73 11.72 4.97 -9.14
C GLY A 73 11.27 3.51 -9.09
N GLU A 74 12.11 2.62 -9.65
CA GLU A 74 11.85 1.19 -9.70
C GLU A 74 11.86 0.64 -8.28
N GLU A 75 10.67 0.45 -7.69
CA GLU A 75 10.53 -0.15 -6.36
C GLU A 75 11.18 -1.55 -6.39
N SER A 76 12.23 -1.76 -5.59
CA SER A 76 12.90 -3.06 -5.52
C SER A 76 11.89 -4.15 -5.15
N PRO A 77 11.89 -5.31 -5.84
CA PRO A 77 10.94 -6.40 -5.58
C PRO A 77 11.05 -7.00 -4.18
N HIS A 78 12.12 -6.66 -3.44
CA HIS A 78 12.38 -7.09 -2.07
C HIS A 78 12.21 -5.97 -1.04
N GLN A 79 11.84 -4.76 -1.45
CA GLN A 79 11.67 -3.64 -0.52
C GLN A 79 10.50 -3.93 0.42
N LEU A 80 10.79 -3.99 1.71
CA LEU A 80 9.76 -4.15 2.73
C LEU A 80 9.09 -2.80 3.02
N TYR A 81 7.76 -2.83 3.04
CA TYR A 81 6.96 -1.70 3.48
C TYR A 81 6.16 -2.05 4.72
N LYS A 82 6.05 -1.09 5.62
CA LYS A 82 5.16 -1.15 6.77
C LYS A 82 3.80 -0.58 6.36
N TRP A 83 2.80 -1.43 6.37
CA TRP A 83 1.42 -1.07 6.07
C TRP A 83 0.63 -0.93 7.36
N SER A 84 -0.11 0.16 7.51
CA SER A 84 -0.92 0.41 8.71
C SER A 84 -2.37 0.68 8.32
N LEU A 85 -3.30 -0.07 8.90
CA LEU A 85 -4.73 0.19 8.90
C LEU A 85 -5.08 0.91 10.19
N ILE A 86 -5.59 2.13 10.05
CA ILE A 86 -5.76 3.10 11.14
C ILE A 86 -7.22 3.54 11.17
N ARG A 87 -7.80 3.64 12.36
CA ARG A 87 -9.06 4.34 12.56
C ARG A 87 -8.79 5.83 12.64
N ARG A 88 -9.40 6.62 11.77
CA ARG A 88 -9.09 8.06 11.66
C ARG A 88 -9.63 8.85 12.86
N ASP A 89 -10.78 8.47 13.39
CA ASP A 89 -11.49 9.25 14.41
C ASP A 89 -10.69 9.37 15.72
N ASP A 90 -9.95 8.32 16.10
CA ASP A 90 -9.13 8.28 17.32
C ASP A 90 -7.65 7.94 17.07
N GLN A 91 -7.24 7.88 15.80
CA GLN A 91 -5.88 7.54 15.37
C GLN A 91 -5.38 6.16 15.84
N THR A 92 -6.29 5.25 16.22
CA THR A 92 -5.91 3.90 16.66
C THR A 92 -5.39 3.09 15.49
N ILE A 93 -4.19 2.51 15.62
CA ILE A 93 -3.68 1.49 14.68
C ILE A 93 -4.47 0.19 14.92
N ILE A 94 -5.38 -0.14 14.00
CA ILE A 94 -6.19 -1.35 14.07
C ILE A 94 -5.34 -2.59 13.75
N LYS A 95 -4.54 -2.50 12.67
CA LYS A 95 -3.61 -3.54 12.23
C LYS A 95 -2.38 -2.94 11.57
N GLN A 96 -1.27 -3.67 11.67
CA GLN A 96 -0.03 -3.34 10.98
C GLN A 96 0.59 -4.63 10.43
N VAL A 97 1.11 -4.55 9.21
CA VAL A 97 1.74 -5.67 8.50
C VAL A 97 2.98 -5.14 7.78
N THR A 98 4.10 -5.84 7.90
CA THR A 98 5.31 -5.54 7.12
C THR A 98 5.47 -6.59 6.02
N THR A 99 5.45 -6.17 4.77
CA THR A 99 5.56 -7.06 3.60
C THR A 99 6.09 -6.30 2.39
N ALA A 100 6.70 -7.01 1.44
CA ALA A 100 7.12 -6.43 0.16
C ALA A 100 5.96 -6.28 -0.83
N GLY A 101 4.86 -7.03 -0.63
CA GLY A 101 3.71 -7.06 -1.54
C GLY A 101 2.47 -6.35 -1.00
N ALA A 102 1.31 -6.72 -1.55
CA ALA A 102 0.02 -6.22 -1.09
C ALA A 102 -0.37 -6.86 0.25
N PRO A 103 -0.68 -6.07 1.30
CA PRO A 103 -1.14 -6.63 2.57
C PRO A 103 -2.61 -7.07 2.49
N SER A 104 -2.96 -8.00 3.38
CA SER A 104 -4.34 -8.32 3.75
C SER A 104 -4.49 -8.10 5.25
N PHE A 105 -5.49 -7.31 5.65
CA PHE A 105 -5.80 -7.08 7.06
C PHE A 105 -7.03 -7.91 7.46
N LEU A 106 -6.86 -8.78 8.46
CA LEU A 106 -7.98 -9.46 9.10
C LEU A 106 -8.46 -8.65 10.31
N THR A 107 -9.68 -8.12 10.24
CA THR A 107 -10.24 -7.20 11.25
C THR A 107 -11.76 -7.41 11.37
N SER A 108 -12.42 -6.85 12.38
CA SER A 108 -13.88 -6.88 12.48
C SER A 108 -14.50 -5.53 12.13
N LEU A 109 -15.79 -5.52 11.75
CA LEU A 109 -16.49 -4.29 11.41
C LEU A 109 -16.47 -3.27 12.56
N CYS A 110 -16.61 -3.73 13.82
CA CYS A 110 -16.53 -2.87 14.99
C CYS A 110 -15.13 -2.34 15.31
N GLN A 111 -14.06 -2.96 14.79
CA GLN A 111 -12.72 -2.40 14.89
C GLN A 111 -12.55 -1.23 13.91
N LEU A 112 -13.10 -1.37 12.69
CA LEU A 112 -13.10 -0.33 11.67
C LEU A 112 -13.95 0.89 12.07
N ALA A 113 -15.19 0.63 12.51
CA ALA A 113 -16.17 1.65 12.88
C ALA A 113 -16.82 1.27 14.23
N PRO A 114 -16.24 1.65 15.38
CA PRO A 114 -16.74 1.23 16.69
C PRO A 114 -18.12 1.82 16.98
N ILE A 115 -19.09 0.94 17.24
CA ILE A 115 -20.44 1.27 17.73
C ILE A 115 -20.80 0.40 18.93
N SER A 116 -21.76 0.86 19.74
CA SER A 116 -22.32 0.10 20.86
C SER A 116 -23.83 -0.12 20.68
N PRO A 117 -24.34 -1.35 20.81
CA PRO A 117 -23.59 -2.61 20.87
C PRO A 117 -22.86 -2.90 19.55
N CYS A 118 -21.81 -3.73 19.60
CA CYS A 118 -21.05 -4.11 18.41
C CYS A 118 -21.89 -5.02 17.49
N LEU A 119 -21.89 -4.73 16.19
CA LEU A 119 -22.65 -5.44 15.16
C LEU A 119 -21.74 -6.01 14.04
N ASN A 120 -20.82 -6.93 14.37
CA ASN A 120 -19.82 -7.46 13.41
C ASN A 120 -20.41 -8.13 12.15
N GLN A 121 -21.64 -8.63 12.22
CA GLN A 121 -22.30 -9.35 11.14
C GLN A 121 -23.32 -8.50 10.35
N LYS A 122 -23.47 -7.22 10.72
CA LYS A 122 -24.39 -6.30 10.05
C LYS A 122 -23.93 -6.02 8.62
N GLY A 123 -24.87 -5.55 7.78
CA GLY A 123 -24.54 -5.06 6.45
C GLY A 123 -23.60 -3.88 6.55
N PHE A 124 -22.74 -3.71 5.55
CA PHE A 124 -21.80 -2.61 5.51
C PHE A 124 -21.49 -2.20 4.08
N TYR A 125 -21.00 -0.98 3.95
CA TYR A 125 -20.53 -0.43 2.69
C TYR A 125 -19.46 0.63 2.93
N PHE A 126 -18.52 0.75 2.00
CA PHE A 126 -17.40 1.69 2.11
C PHE A 126 -17.44 2.69 0.97
N CYS A 127 -17.17 3.95 1.26
CA CYS A 127 -17.01 5.01 0.27
C CYS A 127 -15.58 5.57 0.37
N PRO A 128 -14.82 5.62 -0.74
CA PRO A 128 -13.50 6.20 -0.72
C PRO A 128 -13.63 7.71 -0.52
N SER A 129 -12.60 8.34 0.06
CA SER A 129 -12.51 9.80 0.11
C SER A 129 -12.15 10.41 -1.26
N SER A 130 -11.36 9.68 -2.06
CA SER A 130 -10.98 10.09 -3.40
C SER A 130 -11.99 9.55 -4.42
N ASN A 131 -12.82 10.44 -4.96
CA ASN A 131 -13.88 10.12 -5.92
C ASN A 131 -13.77 10.95 -7.21
N PRO A 132 -12.82 10.64 -8.12
CA PRO A 132 -12.69 11.35 -9.38
C PRO A 132 -14.02 11.35 -10.17
N GLY A 133 -14.49 12.55 -10.54
CA GLY A 133 -15.75 12.71 -11.27
C GLY A 133 -17.04 12.58 -10.44
N ARG A 134 -16.95 12.35 -9.12
CA ARG A 134 -18.12 12.26 -8.21
C ARG A 134 -17.94 13.15 -6.98
N GLY A 135 -17.73 14.45 -7.20
CA GLY A 135 -17.58 15.44 -6.12
C GLY A 135 -18.79 15.54 -5.17
N TYR A 136 -19.97 15.10 -5.61
CA TYR A 136 -21.16 15.00 -4.75
C TYR A 136 -21.02 13.94 -3.64
N CYS A 137 -19.99 13.10 -3.65
CA CYS A 137 -19.67 12.17 -2.57
C CYS A 137 -18.69 12.76 -1.54
N ASP A 138 -18.07 13.91 -1.82
CA ASP A 138 -17.01 14.49 -0.99
C ASP A 138 -17.57 15.22 0.25
N TYR A 139 -18.18 14.44 1.15
CA TYR A 139 -18.75 14.89 2.40
C TYR A 139 -18.15 14.11 3.57
N PRO A 140 -17.04 14.59 4.18
CA PRO A 140 -16.37 13.90 5.27
C PRO A 140 -17.29 13.63 6.48
N ASN A 141 -18.18 14.56 6.80
CA ASN A 141 -19.16 14.43 7.89
C ASN A 141 -20.23 13.36 7.62
N SER A 142 -20.32 12.87 6.39
CA SER A 142 -21.16 11.72 6.00
C SER A 142 -20.31 10.51 5.63
N TYR A 143 -19.06 10.45 6.10
CA TYR A 143 -18.11 9.37 5.81
C TYR A 143 -17.93 9.15 4.30
N TYR A 144 -17.99 10.22 3.49
CA TYR A 144 -17.95 10.17 2.02
C TYR A 144 -19.10 9.36 1.38
N CYS A 145 -20.12 9.03 2.17
CA CYS A 145 -21.27 8.20 1.81
C CYS A 145 -22.57 9.00 1.93
N ALA A 146 -22.58 10.27 1.51
CA ALA A 146 -23.77 11.12 1.61
C ALA A 146 -24.94 10.64 0.73
N TYR A 147 -24.63 9.94 -0.37
CA TYR A 147 -25.61 9.47 -1.34
C TYR A 147 -25.34 8.01 -1.71
N TRP A 148 -26.41 7.29 -2.05
CA TRP A 148 -26.27 5.97 -2.68
C TRP A 148 -25.56 6.09 -4.02
N GLY A 149 -24.69 5.12 -4.31
CA GLY A 149 -23.80 5.13 -5.46
C GLY A 149 -22.47 5.85 -5.22
N CYS A 150 -22.19 6.28 -3.99
CA CYS A 150 -20.85 6.69 -3.56
C CYS A 150 -20.00 5.49 -3.09
N GLU A 151 -20.64 4.39 -2.71
CA GLU A 151 -19.95 3.21 -2.22
C GLU A 151 -19.28 2.44 -3.35
N THR A 152 -18.03 2.03 -3.12
CA THR A 152 -17.22 1.19 -4.02
C THR A 152 -17.04 -0.24 -3.51
N ILE A 153 -17.45 -0.49 -2.26
CA ILE A 153 -17.48 -1.79 -1.60
C ILE A 153 -18.82 -1.88 -0.87
N ALA A 154 -19.51 -3.00 -1.04
CA ALA A 154 -20.75 -3.28 -0.34
C ALA A 154 -20.85 -4.77 -0.03
N SER A 155 -21.49 -5.09 1.09
CA SER A 155 -21.55 -6.45 1.61
C SER A 155 -22.57 -7.35 0.90
N ASP A 156 -23.63 -6.77 0.33
CA ASP A 156 -24.79 -7.52 -0.19
C ASP A 156 -25.27 -7.07 -1.57
N TRP A 157 -24.76 -5.97 -2.11
CA TRP A 157 -25.14 -5.46 -3.43
C TRP A 157 -23.92 -5.06 -4.25
N SER A 158 -24.13 -4.84 -5.55
CA SER A 158 -23.09 -4.29 -6.41
C SER A 158 -22.95 -2.78 -6.16
N PRO A 159 -21.77 -2.29 -5.76
CA PRO A 159 -21.57 -0.88 -5.41
C PRO A 159 -21.87 0.06 -6.58
N GLY A 160 -22.64 1.13 -6.37
CA GLY A 160 -23.03 2.03 -7.46
C GLY A 160 -21.86 2.86 -8.02
N ALA A 161 -20.78 3.00 -7.27
CA ALA A 161 -19.56 3.67 -7.72
C ALA A 161 -18.65 2.76 -8.58
N GLY A 162 -19.03 1.49 -8.77
CA GLY A 162 -18.17 0.46 -9.39
C GLY A 162 -17.18 -0.14 -8.40
N GLN A 163 -16.29 -1.00 -8.89
CA GLN A 163 -15.30 -1.68 -8.06
C GLN A 163 -14.24 -0.70 -7.53
N ASP A 164 -13.89 -0.82 -6.26
CA ASP A 164 -12.81 -0.03 -5.66
C ASP A 164 -11.45 -0.33 -6.31
N ARG A 165 -10.68 0.72 -6.59
CA ARG A 165 -9.38 0.63 -7.25
C ARG A 165 -8.29 0.10 -6.34
N PHE A 166 -8.42 0.27 -5.03
CA PHE A 166 -7.33 0.11 -4.08
C PHE A 166 -7.59 -0.99 -3.06
N LEU A 167 -8.85 -1.30 -2.79
CA LEU A 167 -9.26 -2.29 -1.82
C LEU A 167 -10.21 -3.33 -2.42
N THR A 168 -10.17 -4.54 -1.86
CA THR A 168 -11.25 -5.51 -1.93
C THR A 168 -11.55 -6.01 -0.53
N VAL A 169 -12.83 -6.22 -0.23
CA VAL A 169 -13.26 -6.68 1.09
C VAL A 169 -14.00 -7.99 0.96
N GLY A 170 -13.58 -8.98 1.74
CA GLY A 170 -14.21 -10.29 1.83
C GLY A 170 -14.47 -10.68 3.27
N TYR A 171 -15.24 -11.75 3.47
CA TYR A 171 -15.50 -12.28 4.81
C TYR A 171 -14.38 -13.21 5.28
N GLY A 172 -14.13 -13.17 6.58
CA GLY A 172 -13.19 -14.05 7.26
C GLY A 172 -13.70 -14.57 8.61
N PRO A 173 -13.01 -15.58 9.16
CA PRO A 173 -11.84 -16.26 8.60
C PRO A 173 -12.18 -17.22 7.44
N TYR A 174 -11.17 -17.68 6.70
CA TYR A 174 -11.37 -18.65 5.61
C TYR A 174 -12.23 -19.85 6.04
N GLY A 175 -13.22 -20.22 5.21
CA GLY A 175 -14.15 -21.31 5.50
C GLY A 175 -15.37 -20.91 6.35
N CYS A 176 -15.46 -19.66 6.81
CA CYS A 176 -16.68 -19.16 7.44
C CYS A 176 -17.81 -18.97 6.42
N THR A 177 -19.05 -19.04 6.89
CA THR A 177 -20.27 -18.77 6.14
C THR A 177 -20.67 -17.30 6.35
N PRO A 178 -20.70 -16.47 5.30
CA PRO A 178 -21.10 -15.07 5.40
C PRO A 178 -22.53 -14.92 5.92
N PRO A 179 -22.82 -13.87 6.73
CA PRO A 179 -24.18 -13.57 7.12
C PRO A 179 -25.02 -13.19 5.89
N SER A 180 -26.20 -13.80 5.76
CA SER A 180 -27.21 -13.38 4.78
C SER A 180 -28.04 -12.24 5.36
N ARG A 181 -28.49 -11.30 4.53
CA ARG A 181 -29.23 -10.12 4.98
C ARG A 181 -30.55 -9.93 4.27
N ASP A 182 -31.51 -9.34 4.99
CA ASP A 182 -32.80 -8.93 4.43
C ASP A 182 -32.71 -7.52 3.82
N TRP A 183 -33.83 -7.05 3.26
CA TRP A 183 -33.94 -5.74 2.61
C TRP A 183 -33.71 -4.55 3.55
N SER A 184 -33.72 -4.78 4.88
CA SER A 184 -33.46 -3.77 5.91
C SER A 184 -32.03 -3.83 6.47
N GLY A 185 -31.17 -4.68 5.89
CA GLY A 185 -29.84 -4.98 6.41
C GLY A 185 -29.86 -5.81 7.70
N GLY A 186 -31.00 -6.39 8.07
CA GLY A 186 -31.14 -7.34 9.18
C GLY A 186 -30.51 -8.68 8.84
N ILE A 187 -29.95 -9.38 9.84
CA ILE A 187 -29.33 -10.69 9.61
C ILE A 187 -30.43 -11.76 9.47
N ARG A 188 -30.36 -12.56 8.41
CA ARG A 188 -31.28 -13.66 8.12
C ARG A 188 -30.79 -14.98 8.72
N MET A 189 -31.76 -15.85 8.98
CA MET A 189 -31.51 -17.25 9.34
C MET A 189 -31.31 -18.12 8.09
N PRO A 190 -30.40 -19.13 8.13
CA PRO A 190 -29.47 -19.42 9.23
C PRO A 190 -28.38 -18.34 9.36
N TYR A 191 -27.99 -18.04 10.60
CA TYR A 191 -26.95 -17.06 10.85
C TYR A 191 -25.62 -17.50 10.23
N GLY A 192 -24.94 -16.54 9.59
CA GLY A 192 -23.53 -16.72 9.23
C GLY A 192 -22.65 -16.76 10.48
N ASN A 193 -21.42 -17.25 10.33
CA ASN A 193 -20.42 -17.29 11.40
C ASN A 193 -19.16 -16.46 11.07
N CYS A 194 -19.15 -15.73 9.96
CA CYS A 194 -18.10 -14.76 9.69
C CYS A 194 -18.29 -13.52 10.57
N GLU A 195 -17.36 -13.26 11.47
CA GLU A 195 -17.34 -12.04 12.30
C GLU A 195 -16.22 -11.07 11.92
N GLN A 196 -15.37 -11.47 10.96
CA GLN A 196 -14.23 -10.72 10.51
C GLN A 196 -14.31 -10.48 9.00
N LEU A 197 -13.49 -9.52 8.55
CA LEU A 197 -13.34 -9.07 7.19
C LEU A 197 -11.87 -9.13 6.82
N TYR A 198 -11.60 -9.65 5.64
CA TYR A 198 -10.33 -9.45 4.95
C TYR A 198 -10.42 -8.13 4.18
N VAL A 199 -9.59 -7.16 4.54
CA VAL A 199 -9.40 -5.92 3.79
C VAL A 199 -8.10 -6.06 3.02
N ASN A 200 -8.20 -6.32 1.72
CA ASN A 200 -7.08 -6.65 0.84
C ASN A 200 -6.71 -5.45 -0.02
N VAL A 201 -5.43 -5.07 -0.03
CA VAL A 201 -4.91 -4.07 -0.97
C VAL A 201 -4.72 -4.69 -2.35
N THR A 202 -5.18 -4.03 -3.41
CA THR A 202 -5.11 -4.56 -4.78
C THR A 202 -4.02 -3.93 -5.65
N ASN A 203 -3.71 -2.64 -5.44
CA ASN A 203 -2.72 -1.90 -6.22
C ASN A 203 -1.58 -1.36 -5.33
N PRO A 204 -0.72 -2.21 -4.73
CA PRO A 204 0.22 -1.83 -3.67
C PRO A 204 1.36 -0.89 -4.12
N THR A 205 1.66 -0.86 -5.42
CA THR A 205 2.71 -0.03 -6.01
C THR A 205 2.26 1.39 -6.34
N ASP A 206 0.97 1.70 -6.17
CA ASP A 206 0.48 3.06 -6.43
C ASP A 206 1.06 4.06 -5.40
N PRO A 207 1.66 5.17 -5.85
CA PRO A 207 2.29 6.14 -4.95
C PRO A 207 1.30 6.81 -3.99
N ALA A 208 0.00 6.77 -4.27
CA ALA A 208 -1.04 7.28 -3.37
C ALA A 208 -0.98 6.63 -1.97
N TRP A 209 -0.43 5.41 -1.85
CA TRP A 209 -0.26 4.76 -0.55
C TRP A 209 0.75 5.41 0.38
N LEU A 210 1.75 6.14 -0.16
CA LEU A 210 2.75 6.87 0.64
C LEU A 210 2.12 8.06 1.36
N VAL A 211 1.16 8.73 0.71
CA VAL A 211 0.30 9.75 1.34
C VAL A 211 -0.76 9.08 2.22
N GLY A 212 -1.22 7.90 1.80
CA GLY A 212 -2.27 7.12 2.42
C GLY A 212 -3.65 7.52 1.92
N GLN A 213 -4.61 6.63 2.10
CA GLN A 213 -5.96 6.77 1.57
C GLN A 213 -7.01 6.52 2.64
N THR A 214 -8.11 7.26 2.54
CA THR A 214 -9.21 7.20 3.52
C THR A 214 -10.47 6.61 2.88
N TRP A 215 -11.19 5.78 3.64
CA TRP A 215 -12.54 5.34 3.33
C TRP A 215 -13.45 5.65 4.52
N GLY A 216 -14.69 6.00 4.24
CA GLY A 216 -15.75 5.87 5.23
C GLY A 216 -16.32 4.47 5.21
N VAL A 217 -16.57 3.94 6.41
CA VAL A 217 -17.17 2.62 6.62
C VAL A 217 -18.50 2.85 7.33
N ARG A 218 -19.60 2.39 6.72
CA ARG A 218 -20.94 2.53 7.28
C ARG A 218 -21.60 1.19 7.51
N TYR A 219 -22.37 1.11 8.58
CA TYR A 219 -23.34 0.05 8.83
C TYR A 219 -24.57 0.31 7.97
N TRP A 220 -25.06 -0.70 7.26
CA TRP A 220 -26.32 -0.61 6.54
C TRP A 220 -27.47 -0.92 7.50
N GLU A 221 -28.16 0.11 7.98
CA GLU A 221 -29.22 -0.02 8.98
C GLU A 221 -30.44 0.86 8.68
N PRO A 222 -31.60 0.58 9.29
CA PRO A 222 -32.74 1.48 9.17
C PRO A 222 -32.43 2.84 9.81
N GLY A 223 -32.50 3.91 9.03
CA GLY A 223 -32.35 5.28 9.52
C GLY A 223 -31.00 5.89 9.15
N ALA A 224 -30.38 6.59 10.10
CA ALA A 224 -29.07 7.19 9.90
C ALA A 224 -27.99 6.13 10.11
N ASP A 225 -27.37 5.71 9.01
CA ASP A 225 -26.29 4.73 9.02
C ASP A 225 -25.10 5.25 9.83
N ARG A 226 -24.83 4.59 10.97
CA ARG A 226 -23.65 4.84 11.77
C ARG A 226 -22.41 4.36 11.04
N GLY A 227 -21.26 4.91 11.39
CA GLY A 227 -20.01 4.59 10.72
C GLY A 227 -18.81 5.29 11.32
N GLY A 228 -17.70 5.20 10.63
CA GLY A 228 -16.44 5.85 10.97
C GLY A 228 -15.54 5.97 9.76
N LEU A 229 -14.39 6.60 9.95
CA LEU A 229 -13.38 6.75 8.91
C LEU A 229 -12.18 5.83 9.18
N ILE A 230 -11.73 5.11 8.15
CA ILE A 230 -10.49 4.35 8.18
C ILE A 230 -9.47 4.96 7.23
N PHE A 231 -8.20 4.80 7.56
CA PHE A 231 -7.07 5.31 6.81
C PHE A 231 -6.02 4.21 6.67
N ILE A 232 -5.52 4.00 5.46
CA ILE A 232 -4.50 3.01 5.18
C ILE A 232 -3.32 3.70 4.51
N LYS A 233 -2.11 3.47 5.04
CA LYS A 233 -0.86 4.01 4.47
C LYS A 233 0.24 2.96 4.39
N LYS A 234 1.17 3.22 3.47
CA LYS A 234 2.41 2.48 3.22
C LYS A 234 3.59 3.36 3.64
N GLU A 235 4.49 2.82 4.45
CA GLU A 235 5.72 3.51 4.89
C GLU A 235 6.93 2.66 4.55
N GLU A 236 8.00 3.28 4.05
CA GLU A 236 9.27 2.60 3.83
C GLU A 236 9.88 2.15 5.16
N VAL A 237 10.28 0.88 5.23
CA VAL A 237 11.08 0.40 6.34
C VAL A 237 12.52 0.85 6.12
N LYS A 238 13.01 1.72 7.00
CA LYS A 238 14.44 2.03 7.06
C LYS A 238 15.17 0.77 7.51
N ASN A 239 15.78 0.05 6.57
CA ASN A 239 16.70 -1.01 6.95
C ASN A 239 17.93 -0.36 7.60
N PRO A 240 18.38 -0.82 8.79
CA PRO A 240 19.72 -0.46 9.25
C PRO A 240 20.73 -0.88 8.16
N PRO A 241 21.83 -0.13 7.97
CA PRO A 241 22.82 -0.47 6.96
C PRO A 241 23.23 -1.93 7.14
N GLN A 242 22.97 -2.75 6.12
CA GLN A 242 23.34 -4.15 6.11
C GLN A 242 24.87 -4.20 6.19
N GLY A 243 25.42 -4.70 7.31
CA GLY A 243 26.86 -4.76 7.50
C GLY A 243 27.51 -5.50 6.33
N VAL A 244 28.28 -4.78 5.52
CA VAL A 244 28.93 -5.36 4.34
C VAL A 244 30.22 -6.06 4.79
N GLY A 245 30.11 -7.38 4.92
CA GLY A 245 31.20 -8.32 4.62
C GLY A 245 31.94 -8.94 5.80
N PRO A 246 32.56 -10.12 5.60
CA PRO A 246 33.66 -10.55 6.45
C PRO A 246 34.84 -9.61 6.20
N ASN A 247 35.37 -9.00 7.26
CA ASN A 247 36.65 -8.29 7.19
C ASN A 247 37.67 -9.19 6.50
N LYS A 248 38.23 -8.76 5.36
CA LYS A 248 39.39 -9.45 4.79
C LYS A 248 40.49 -9.35 5.83
N VAL A 249 40.89 -10.49 6.39
CA VAL A 249 42.07 -10.57 7.24
C VAL A 249 43.24 -10.10 6.37
N LEU A 250 43.73 -8.89 6.63
CA LEU A 250 45.02 -8.47 6.13
C LEU A 250 46.02 -9.44 6.74
N GLU A 251 46.72 -10.21 5.92
CA GLU A 251 47.82 -11.06 6.39
C GLU A 251 48.86 -10.16 7.06
N GLY A 252 48.77 -10.04 8.38
CA GLY A 252 49.72 -9.28 9.17
C GLY A 252 51.12 -9.90 9.08
N PRO A 253 52.18 -9.10 9.30
CA PRO A 253 53.54 -9.63 9.27
C PRO A 253 53.67 -10.76 10.30
N LYS A 254 54.27 -11.89 9.92
CA LYS A 254 54.54 -13.01 10.84
C LYS A 254 55.46 -12.53 11.97
N ILE A 255 54.88 -12.17 13.11
CA ILE A 255 55.65 -11.89 14.33
C ILE A 255 56.13 -13.25 14.86
N LYS A 256 57.45 -13.49 14.75
CA LYS A 256 58.10 -14.60 15.46
C LYS A 256 58.14 -14.25 16.95
N LEU A 257 57.25 -14.85 17.74
CA LEU A 257 57.33 -14.77 19.20
C LEU A 257 58.48 -15.66 19.70
N PRO A 258 59.35 -15.17 20.61
CA PRO A 258 60.34 -15.99 21.30
C PRO A 258 59.67 -16.89 22.37
N PRO A 259 60.32 -17.98 22.80
CA PRO A 259 59.70 -18.97 23.70
C PRO A 259 59.50 -18.39 25.10
N PHE A 260 58.31 -18.59 25.67
CA PHE A 260 58.01 -18.25 27.05
C PHE A 260 58.83 -19.10 28.03
N PRO A 261 59.37 -18.53 29.13
CA PRO A 261 60.05 -19.29 30.17
C PRO A 261 59.02 -20.04 31.03
N VAL A 262 59.27 -21.34 31.23
CA VAL A 262 58.55 -22.20 32.15
C VAL A 262 58.94 -21.82 33.58
N ALA A 263 57.97 -21.34 34.37
CA ALA A 263 58.16 -21.15 35.81
C ALA A 263 57.71 -22.42 36.55
N THR A 264 58.69 -23.19 37.03
CA THR A 264 58.50 -24.27 38.00
C THR A 264 58.26 -23.65 39.38
N SER A 265 57.24 -24.09 40.11
CA SER A 265 57.12 -23.77 41.55
C SER A 265 56.86 -25.03 42.34
N THR A 266 57.87 -25.35 43.16
CA THR A 266 57.97 -26.44 44.12
C THR A 266 56.95 -26.28 45.24
N VAL A 267 56.25 -27.36 45.59
CA VAL A 267 55.29 -27.43 46.69
C VAL A 267 56.01 -27.92 47.95
N THR A 268 55.91 -27.17 49.05
CA THR A 268 56.02 -27.72 50.42
C THR A 268 54.98 -27.07 51.35
N PRO A 269 54.45 -27.82 52.33
CA PRO A 269 53.24 -27.45 53.09
C PRO A 269 53.55 -26.86 54.47
N VAL A 270 52.57 -26.17 55.09
CA VAL A 270 52.05 -26.42 56.47
C VAL A 270 51.23 -25.22 57.02
N MET A 271 50.02 -25.57 57.50
CA MET A 271 49.10 -25.02 58.52
C MET A 271 48.83 -23.50 58.68
N ASP A 272 47.60 -23.14 58.29
CA ASP A 272 46.47 -22.74 59.18
C ASP A 272 46.80 -21.97 60.48
N ASN A 273 46.48 -20.67 60.54
CA ASN A 273 45.17 -20.16 60.99
C ASN A 273 45.24 -18.63 61.23
N THR A 274 44.10 -17.94 61.06
CA THR A 274 43.75 -16.56 61.51
C THR A 274 43.90 -15.39 60.49
N THR A 275 42.75 -15.04 59.89
CA THR A 275 42.38 -13.78 59.20
C THR A 275 42.33 -12.59 60.21
N PRO A 276 42.51 -11.28 59.85
CA PRO A 276 42.13 -10.63 58.57
C PRO A 276 43.11 -9.53 58.05
N PRO A 277 42.71 -8.70 57.07
CA PRO A 277 43.06 -8.81 55.66
C PRO A 277 44.28 -7.93 55.24
N PRO A 278 44.95 -8.29 54.14
CA PRO A 278 45.51 -7.25 53.28
C PRO A 278 45.11 -7.44 51.81
N THR A 279 44.65 -6.33 51.23
CA THR A 279 45.05 -5.84 49.89
C THR A 279 45.07 -6.87 48.76
N GLY A 280 43.91 -7.07 48.12
CA GLY A 280 43.76 -7.91 46.93
C GLY A 280 43.90 -7.11 45.63
N VAL A 281 45.09 -7.23 45.04
CA VAL A 281 45.46 -7.16 43.61
C VAL A 281 44.27 -7.01 42.63
N VAL A 282 44.27 -5.89 41.88
CA VAL A 282 43.41 -5.70 40.70
C VAL A 282 43.93 -6.65 39.61
N GLU A 283 43.28 -7.80 39.49
CA GLU A 283 43.37 -8.63 38.29
C GLU A 283 42.76 -7.83 37.14
N GLU A 284 43.60 -7.21 36.32
CA GLU A 284 43.16 -6.48 35.13
C GLU A 284 42.44 -7.44 34.18
N ASN A 285 41.11 -7.39 34.23
CA ASN A 285 40.25 -8.21 33.39
C ASN A 285 40.53 -7.87 31.91
N PRO A 286 40.90 -8.82 31.05
CA PRO A 286 41.12 -8.59 29.63
C PRO A 286 39.89 -8.00 28.92
N LEU A 287 38.68 -8.19 29.46
CA LEU A 287 37.46 -7.49 28.99
C LEU A 287 37.53 -5.98 29.17
N TRP A 288 38.18 -5.49 30.23
CA TRP A 288 38.34 -4.06 30.45
C TRP A 288 39.24 -3.41 29.39
N LYS A 289 40.34 -4.09 29.01
CA LYS A 289 41.21 -3.62 27.92
C LYS A 289 40.48 -3.65 26.57
N ALA A 290 39.65 -4.66 26.33
CA ALA A 290 38.81 -4.70 25.13
C ALA A 290 37.80 -3.54 25.10
N MET A 291 37.12 -3.26 26.22
CA MET A 291 36.21 -2.11 26.33
C MET A 291 36.92 -0.78 26.10
N GLN A 292 38.08 -0.60 26.71
CA GLN A 292 38.84 0.65 26.61
C GLN A 292 39.37 0.89 25.18
N ALA A 293 39.88 -0.14 24.52
CA ALA A 293 40.27 -0.07 23.11
C ALA A 293 39.08 0.23 22.18
N THR A 294 37.88 -0.28 22.50
CA THR A 294 36.67 0.00 21.72
C THR A 294 36.23 1.46 21.89
N HIS A 295 36.30 1.98 23.11
CA HIS A 295 35.99 3.38 23.40
C HIS A 295 36.95 4.33 22.66
N ASP A 296 38.26 4.04 22.70
CA ASP A 296 39.27 4.89 22.07
C ASP A 296 39.11 4.93 20.54
N ALA A 297 38.83 3.78 19.90
CA ALA A 297 38.56 3.73 18.46
C ALA A 297 37.27 4.46 18.04
N LEU A 298 36.23 4.44 18.90
CA LEU A 298 34.99 5.19 18.66
C LEU A 298 35.21 6.70 18.81
N ASN A 299 36.08 7.11 19.73
CA ASN A 299 36.38 8.52 19.94
C ASN A 299 37.21 9.09 18.78
N GLU A 300 38.19 8.33 18.28
CA GLU A 300 39.05 8.73 17.15
C GLU A 300 38.28 8.84 15.82
N THR A 301 37.16 8.13 15.67
CA THR A 301 36.29 8.18 14.48
C THR A 301 35.21 9.27 14.54
N SER A 302 35.11 10.02 15.64
CA SER A 302 34.12 11.08 15.82
C SER A 302 34.63 12.50 15.49
N GLU A 303 35.92 12.65 15.19
CA GLU A 303 36.54 13.95 14.86
C GLU A 303 36.83 14.17 13.35
N HIS A 304 36.15 13.49 12.42
CA HIS A 304 36.21 13.80 10.97
C HIS A 304 34.83 13.99 10.34
#